data_AF-A0A2H3BLS1-F1
#
_entry.id   AF-A0A2H3BLS1-F1
#
_cell.length_a   1.000
_cell.length_b   1.000
_cell.length_c   1.000
_cell.angle_alpha   90.00
_cell.angle_beta   90.00
_cell.angle_gamma   90.00
#
_symmetry.space_group_name_H-M   'P 1'
#
loop_
_entity.id
_entity.type
_entity.pdbx_description
1 polymer ?
#
loop_
_entity_poly.entity_id
_entity_poly.type
_entity_poly.pdbx_seq_one_letter_code
_entity_poly.pdbx_strand_id
1 'polypeptide(L)'
;TRHSEALRMELKTKREAELLAALHISEQTNQIYQWRMIELQATNILNEAYCKALREQLAFREAKKSRKGKGRLMGDGLPVLLTSDFFYERVVEFEEEQQRKQREKEERQMGKEERKKALTVWEEKVTKCQKIVDARRAEWEREKQEYVAAKLKWASDKKKDKVKGRFTGVQPKLGTLPPAIPKPKVNAEVPESSGSDDEADDE
;
A
#
# COMPACT_ATOMS: atom_id res chain seq x y z
N THR A 1 -42.10 6.39 2.87
CA THR A 1 -42.96 7.24 2.01
C THR A 1 -44.43 6.98 2.24
N ARG A 2 -44.92 5.72 2.22
CA ARG A 2 -46.33 5.42 2.53
C ARG A 2 -46.78 5.81 3.96
N HIS A 3 -45.92 5.64 4.96
CA HIS A 3 -46.25 5.99 6.36
C HIS A 3 -46.41 7.50 6.59
N SER A 4 -45.57 8.33 5.92
CA SER A 4 -45.64 9.79 6.01
C SER A 4 -46.87 10.39 5.32
N GLU A 5 -47.42 9.68 4.32
CA GLU A 5 -48.67 10.06 3.65
C GLU A 5 -49.89 9.75 4.52
N ALA A 6 -49.89 8.62 5.24
CA ALA A 6 -50.97 8.24 6.15
C ALA A 6 -51.14 9.23 7.32
N LEU A 7 -50.06 9.85 7.78
CA LEU A 7 -50.05 10.88 8.83
C LEU A 7 -50.73 12.20 8.40
N ARG A 8 -50.98 12.41 7.10
CA ARG A 8 -51.55 13.65 6.54
C ARG A 8 -53.01 13.50 6.11
N MET A 9 -53.62 12.35 6.37
CA MET A 9 -54.98 12.05 5.93
C MET A 9 -56.02 12.79 6.78
N GLU A 10 -57.04 13.35 6.12
CA GLU A 10 -58.19 13.93 6.80
C GLU A 10 -59.10 12.84 7.35
N LEU A 11 -59.43 12.97 8.63
CA LEU A 11 -60.20 12.01 9.42
C LEU A 11 -61.70 12.17 9.17
N LYS A 12 -62.40 11.07 8.87
CA LYS A 12 -63.85 11.08 8.65
C LYS A 12 -64.62 10.38 9.78
N THR A 13 -63.97 9.49 10.52
CA THR A 13 -64.61 8.72 11.61
C THR A 13 -63.83 8.80 12.92
N LYS A 14 -64.51 8.62 14.07
CA LYS A 14 -63.88 8.66 15.40
C LYS A 14 -62.78 7.60 15.57
N ARG A 15 -63.01 6.41 15.02
CA ARG A 15 -62.04 5.29 15.07
C ARG A 15 -60.76 5.60 14.30
N GLU A 16 -60.86 6.29 13.16
CA GLU A 16 -59.69 6.74 12.41
C GLU A 16 -58.87 7.74 13.24
N ALA A 17 -59.54 8.62 14.00
CA ALA A 17 -58.86 9.60 14.85
C ALA A 17 -58.04 8.94 15.96
N GLU A 18 -58.58 7.91 16.61
CA GLU A 18 -57.88 7.12 17.62
C GLU A 18 -56.67 6.37 17.02
N LEU A 19 -56.84 5.79 15.83
CA LEU A 19 -55.76 5.08 15.13
C LEU A 19 -54.65 6.03 14.67
N LEU A 20 -54.97 7.22 14.15
CA LEU A 20 -53.95 8.22 13.83
C LEU A 20 -53.23 8.71 15.07
N ALA A 21 -53.92 8.93 16.19
CA ALA A 21 -53.28 9.32 17.45
C ALA A 21 -52.28 8.24 17.94
N ALA A 22 -52.68 6.97 17.92
CA ALA A 22 -51.80 5.85 18.24
C ALA A 22 -50.60 5.76 17.29
N LEU A 23 -50.82 6.00 15.99
CA LEU A 23 -49.78 5.99 14.98
C LEU A 23 -48.78 7.15 15.17
N HIS A 24 -49.25 8.35 15.51
CA HIS A 24 -48.40 9.48 15.86
C HIS A 24 -47.51 9.18 17.07
N ILE A 25 -48.08 8.61 18.13
CA ILE A 25 -47.32 8.22 19.34
C ILE A 25 -46.29 7.14 19.00
N SER A 26 -46.67 6.13 18.21
CA SER A 26 -45.75 5.10 17.76
C SER A 26 -44.60 5.68 16.91
N GLU A 27 -44.88 6.65 16.05
CA GLU A 27 -43.84 7.28 15.22
C GLU A 27 -42.88 8.11 16.06
N GLN A 28 -43.39 8.90 17.03
CA GLN A 28 -42.57 9.68 17.94
C GLN A 28 -41.65 8.79 18.79
N THR A 29 -42.19 7.71 19.34
CA THR A 29 -41.38 6.74 20.11
C THR A 29 -40.33 6.06 19.25
N ASN A 30 -40.66 5.67 18.01
CA ASN A 30 -39.69 5.13 17.06
C ASN A 30 -38.57 6.12 16.75
N GLN A 31 -38.89 7.41 16.56
CA GLN A 31 -37.89 8.45 16.35
C GLN A 31 -36.95 8.58 17.56
N ILE A 32 -37.50 8.58 18.79
CA ILE A 32 -36.69 8.60 20.01
C ILE A 32 -35.75 7.39 20.08
N TYR A 33 -36.23 6.19 19.75
CA TYR A 33 -35.39 4.99 19.74
C TYR A 33 -34.31 5.04 18.66
N GLN A 34 -34.62 5.57 17.48
CA GLN A 34 -33.63 5.77 16.42
C GLN A 34 -32.51 6.71 16.89
N TRP A 35 -32.86 7.85 17.49
CA TRP A 35 -31.86 8.77 18.05
C TRP A 35 -31.03 8.11 19.14
N ARG A 36 -31.67 7.40 20.07
CA ARG A 36 -30.95 6.71 21.15
C ARG A 36 -30.01 5.63 20.62
N MET A 37 -30.43 4.91 19.59
CA MET A 37 -29.58 3.90 18.93
C MET A 37 -28.37 4.55 18.27
N ILE A 38 -28.55 5.68 17.58
CA ILE A 38 -27.44 6.42 16.96
C ILE A 38 -26.46 6.91 18.03
N GLU A 39 -26.94 7.44 19.14
CA GLU A 39 -26.09 7.85 20.28
C GLU A 39 -25.26 6.68 20.82
N LEU A 40 -25.91 5.53 21.06
CA LEU A 40 -25.22 4.33 21.58
C LEU A 40 -24.21 3.78 20.59
N GLN A 41 -24.51 3.81 19.28
CA GLN A 41 -23.56 3.40 18.26
C GLN A 41 -22.36 4.35 18.21
N ALA A 42 -22.59 5.67 18.26
CA ALA A 42 -21.53 6.66 18.25
C ALA A 42 -20.60 6.53 19.47
N THR A 43 -21.16 6.34 20.66
CA THR A 43 -20.35 6.15 21.87
C THR A 43 -19.56 4.85 21.84
N ASN A 44 -20.15 3.74 21.36
CA ASN A 44 -19.43 2.48 21.20
C ASN A 44 -18.25 2.60 20.23
N ILE A 45 -18.46 3.21 19.05
CA ILE A 45 -17.38 3.42 18.06
C ILE A 45 -16.25 4.26 18.67
N LEU A 46 -16.59 5.32 19.41
CA LEU A 46 -15.59 6.18 20.06
C LEU A 46 -14.82 5.40 21.14
N ASN A 47 -15.52 4.61 21.96
CA ASN A 47 -14.91 3.79 23.00
C ASN A 47 -14.00 2.71 22.41
N GLU A 48 -14.39 2.08 21.31
CA GLU A 48 -13.57 1.09 20.61
C GLU A 48 -12.30 1.73 20.06
N ALA A 49 -12.41 2.87 19.39
CA ALA A 49 -11.27 3.61 18.86
C ALA A 49 -10.30 4.03 19.98
N TYR A 50 -10.84 4.55 21.09
CA TYR A 50 -10.05 4.91 22.27
C TYR A 50 -9.34 3.70 22.89
N CYS A 51 -10.07 2.61 23.14
CA CYS A 51 -9.52 1.38 23.70
C CYS A 51 -8.42 0.80 22.80
N LYS A 52 -8.61 0.85 21.47
CA LYS A 52 -7.62 0.41 20.51
C LYS A 52 -6.33 1.23 20.61
N ALA A 53 -6.44 2.56 20.57
CA ALA A 53 -5.29 3.44 20.70
C ALA A 53 -4.56 3.24 22.04
N LEU A 54 -5.29 3.09 23.14
CA LEU A 54 -4.70 2.84 24.45
C LEU A 54 -3.94 1.51 24.51
N ARG A 55 -4.51 0.44 23.94
CA ARG A 55 -3.84 -0.87 23.85
C ARG A 55 -2.58 -0.80 23.01
N GLU A 56 -2.61 -0.10 21.88
CA GLU A 56 -1.44 0.09 21.02
C GLU A 56 -0.33 0.85 21.74
N GLN A 57 -0.67 1.93 22.47
CA GLN A 57 0.30 2.68 23.28
C GLN A 57 0.91 1.83 24.39
N LEU A 58 0.09 1.04 25.09
CA LEU A 58 0.56 0.11 26.13
C LEU A 58 1.49 -0.95 25.54
N ALA A 59 1.07 -1.60 24.45
CA ALA A 59 1.87 -2.60 23.74
C ALA A 59 3.21 -2.02 23.28
N PHE A 60 3.22 -0.79 22.75
CA PHE A 60 4.45 -0.10 22.37
C PHE A 60 5.36 0.17 23.57
N ARG A 61 4.81 0.63 24.69
CA ARG A 61 5.58 0.89 25.92
C ARG A 61 6.15 -0.40 26.51
N GLU A 62 5.39 -1.48 26.50
CA GLU A 62 5.82 -2.81 26.96
C GLU A 62 6.88 -3.41 26.03
N ALA A 63 6.73 -3.25 24.72
CA ALA A 63 7.75 -3.62 23.73
C ALA A 63 9.05 -2.82 23.95
N LYS A 64 8.96 -1.52 24.23
CA LYS A 64 10.13 -0.69 24.59
C LYS A 64 10.79 -1.15 25.89
N LYS A 65 10.00 -1.44 26.93
CA LYS A 65 10.54 -1.93 28.22
C LYS A 65 11.23 -3.29 28.08
N SER A 66 10.63 -4.24 27.37
CA SER A 66 11.22 -5.57 27.14
C SER A 66 12.51 -5.52 26.32
N ARG A 67 12.66 -4.53 25.43
CA ARG A 67 13.92 -4.30 24.69
C ARG A 67 15.04 -3.71 25.54
N LYS A 68 14.74 -2.92 26.59
CA LYS A 68 15.74 -2.18 27.39
C LYS A 68 16.74 -3.08 28.15
N GLY A 69 16.45 -4.37 28.29
CA GLY A 69 17.36 -5.37 28.88
C GLY A 69 18.17 -6.20 27.87
N LYS A 70 17.86 -6.14 26.57
CA LYS A 70 18.34 -7.12 25.57
C LYS A 70 19.81 -6.96 25.13
N GLY A 71 20.57 -6.15 25.84
CA GLY A 71 21.99 -5.89 25.61
C GLY A 71 22.79 -5.70 26.90
N ARG A 72 22.21 -5.99 28.07
CA ARG A 72 22.94 -5.97 29.35
C ARG A 72 23.34 -7.40 29.70
N LEU A 73 24.53 -7.55 30.27
CA LEU A 73 25.05 -8.84 30.74
C LEU A 73 24.10 -9.50 31.76
N MET A 74 23.55 -8.68 32.69
CA MET A 74 22.51 -9.07 33.64
C MET A 74 21.31 -8.13 33.44
N GLY A 75 20.23 -8.66 32.85
CA GLY A 75 19.04 -7.88 32.48
C GLY A 75 17.98 -7.74 33.58
N ASP A 76 18.16 -8.45 34.71
CA ASP A 76 17.24 -8.54 35.84
C ASP A 76 17.45 -7.43 36.89
N GLY A 77 18.62 -6.79 36.90
CA GLY A 77 18.95 -5.71 37.83
C GLY A 77 19.25 -6.18 39.25
N LEU A 78 19.46 -7.48 39.45
CA LEU A 78 19.84 -8.04 40.74
C LEU A 78 21.36 -7.98 40.93
N PRO A 79 21.85 -7.77 42.16
CA PRO A 79 23.28 -7.84 42.44
C PRO A 79 23.77 -9.28 42.28
N VAL A 80 24.78 -9.48 41.46
CA VAL A 80 25.40 -10.80 41.23
C VAL A 80 26.82 -10.81 41.79
N LEU A 81 27.21 -11.92 42.42
CA LEU A 81 28.56 -12.13 42.91
C LEU A 81 29.51 -12.38 41.72
N LEU A 82 30.41 -11.42 41.49
CA LEU A 82 31.37 -11.41 40.37
C LEU A 82 32.35 -12.58 40.38
N THR A 83 32.53 -13.23 41.53
CA THR A 83 33.47 -14.34 41.73
C THR A 83 32.87 -15.71 41.44
N SER A 84 31.57 -15.79 41.13
CA SER A 84 30.94 -17.06 40.80
C SER A 84 31.33 -17.50 39.40
N ASP A 85 31.62 -18.79 39.21
CA ASP A 85 31.91 -19.37 37.89
C ASP A 85 30.75 -19.10 36.90
N PHE A 86 29.52 -19.08 37.41
CA PHE A 86 28.32 -18.69 36.68
C PHE A 86 28.41 -17.28 36.08
N PHE A 87 28.96 -16.30 36.80
CA PHE A 87 29.15 -14.96 36.27
C PHE A 87 30.18 -14.94 35.14
N TYR A 88 31.28 -15.68 35.30
CA TYR A 88 32.32 -15.77 34.27
C TYR A 88 31.80 -16.40 32.99
N GLU A 89 31.10 -17.55 33.08
CA GLU A 89 30.46 -18.19 31.93
C GLU A 89 29.52 -17.23 31.21
N ARG A 90 28.73 -16.45 31.96
CA ARG A 90 27.83 -15.44 31.38
C ARG A 90 28.56 -14.31 30.64
N VAL A 91 29.70 -13.86 31.15
CA VAL A 91 30.53 -12.84 30.47
C VAL A 91 31.02 -13.38 29.13
N VAL A 92 31.54 -14.61 29.12
CA VAL A 92 32.05 -15.25 27.89
C VAL A 92 30.95 -15.40 26.85
N GLU A 93 29.79 -15.96 27.24
CA GLU A 93 28.63 -16.09 26.34
C GLU A 93 28.19 -14.74 25.76
N PHE A 94 28.18 -13.69 26.59
CA PHE A 94 27.79 -12.35 26.17
C PHE A 94 28.78 -11.76 25.16
N GLU A 95 30.09 -11.90 25.39
CA GLU A 95 31.12 -11.43 24.45
C GLU A 95 31.03 -12.15 23.09
N GLU A 96 30.86 -13.47 23.10
CA GLU A 96 30.66 -14.26 21.88
C GLU A 96 29.39 -13.81 21.11
N GLU A 97 28.31 -13.54 21.83
CA GLU A 97 27.07 -13.04 21.24
C GLU A 97 27.25 -11.63 20.64
N GLN A 98 27.98 -10.73 21.31
CA GLN A 98 28.28 -9.40 20.78
C GLN A 98 29.13 -9.49 19.50
N GLN A 99 30.16 -10.34 19.49
CA GLN A 99 30.96 -10.55 18.29
C GLN A 99 30.13 -11.11 17.13
N ARG A 100 29.22 -12.07 17.40
CA ARG A 100 28.31 -12.60 16.38
C ARG A 100 27.40 -11.50 15.83
N LYS A 101 26.80 -10.68 16.69
CA LYS A 101 25.96 -9.53 16.29
C LYS A 101 26.74 -8.52 15.45
N GLN A 102 28.00 -8.27 15.79
CA GLN A 102 28.85 -7.36 15.04
C GLN A 102 29.15 -7.88 13.64
N ARG A 103 29.52 -9.16 13.50
CA ARG A 103 29.71 -9.80 12.18
C ARG A 103 28.44 -9.76 11.33
N GLU A 104 27.28 -10.06 11.90
CA GLU A 104 26.01 -10.00 11.17
C GLU A 104 25.68 -8.58 10.69
N LYS A 105 25.99 -7.55 11.50
CA LYS A 105 25.83 -6.14 11.09
C LYS A 105 26.75 -5.80 9.92
N GLU A 106 28.01 -6.22 9.97
CA GLU A 106 28.99 -6.00 8.90
C GLU A 106 28.57 -6.70 7.61
N GLU A 107 28.15 -7.96 7.66
CA GLU A 107 27.60 -8.69 6.50
C GLU A 107 26.38 -7.98 5.90
N ARG A 108 25.48 -7.49 6.75
CA ARG A 108 24.30 -6.73 6.32
C ARG A 108 24.68 -5.41 5.65
N GLN A 109 25.71 -4.71 6.15
CA GLN A 109 26.22 -3.49 5.54
C GLN A 109 26.85 -3.77 4.19
N MET A 110 27.68 -4.81 4.08
CA MET A 110 28.28 -5.26 2.83
C MET A 110 27.19 -5.57 1.78
N GLY A 111 26.15 -6.32 2.15
CA GLY A 111 25.02 -6.60 1.25
C GLY A 111 24.27 -5.33 0.79
N LYS A 112 24.11 -4.33 1.67
CA LYS A 112 23.53 -3.02 1.29
C LYS A 112 24.41 -2.29 0.29
N GLU A 113 25.73 -2.30 0.47
CA GLU A 113 26.66 -1.66 -0.46
C GLU A 113 26.68 -2.33 -1.83
N GLU A 114 26.68 -3.66 -1.87
CA GLU A 114 26.58 -4.43 -3.11
C GLU A 114 25.29 -4.13 -3.85
N ARG A 115 24.16 -4.08 -3.14
CA ARG A 115 22.87 -3.69 -3.72
C ARG A 115 22.91 -2.28 -4.27
N LYS A 116 23.52 -1.33 -3.56
CA LYS A 116 23.68 0.05 -4.02
C LYS A 116 24.49 0.10 -5.32
N LYS A 117 25.61 -0.63 -5.40
CA LYS A 117 26.43 -0.74 -6.62
C LYS A 117 25.64 -1.37 -7.78
N ALA A 118 24.84 -2.40 -7.51
CA ALA A 118 24.00 -3.02 -8.54
C ALA A 118 22.91 -2.05 -9.06
N LEU A 119 22.32 -1.25 -8.17
CA LEU A 119 21.32 -0.23 -8.53
C LEU A 119 21.93 0.88 -9.40
N THR A 120 23.11 1.40 -9.06
CA THR A 120 23.75 2.44 -9.89
C THR A 120 24.05 1.92 -11.30
N VAL A 121 24.55 0.70 -11.43
CA VAL A 121 24.78 0.06 -12.74
C VAL A 121 23.48 -0.13 -13.52
N TRP A 122 22.38 -0.46 -12.83
CA TRP A 122 21.07 -0.58 -13.46
C TRP A 122 20.53 0.77 -13.94
N GLU A 123 20.63 1.82 -13.13
CA GLU A 123 20.22 3.19 -13.49
C GLU A 123 20.98 3.69 -14.72
N GLU A 124 22.29 3.44 -14.81
CA GLU A 124 23.09 3.76 -16.00
C GLU A 124 22.61 3.02 -17.26
N LYS A 125 22.23 1.74 -17.13
CA LYS A 125 21.68 0.97 -18.25
C LYS A 125 20.31 1.51 -18.67
N VAL A 126 19.44 1.82 -17.71
CA VAL A 126 18.11 2.37 -17.97
C VAL A 126 18.22 3.72 -18.68
N THR A 127 19.08 4.63 -18.21
CA THR A 127 19.27 5.94 -18.83
C THR A 127 19.81 5.83 -20.26
N LYS A 128 20.77 4.92 -20.52
CA LYS A 128 21.26 4.65 -21.90
C LYS A 128 20.13 4.14 -22.80
N CYS A 129 19.33 3.20 -22.31
CA CYS A 129 18.24 2.63 -23.11
C CYS A 129 17.08 3.59 -23.31
N GLN A 130 16.77 4.42 -22.31
CA GLN A 130 15.78 5.49 -22.42
C GLN A 130 16.13 6.45 -23.56
N LYS A 131 17.40 6.88 -23.66
CA LYS A 131 17.87 7.72 -24.77
C LYS A 131 17.65 7.08 -26.15
N ILE A 132 17.90 5.77 -26.27
CA ILE A 132 17.67 5.03 -27.53
C ILE A 132 16.18 4.95 -27.86
N VAL A 133 15.33 4.68 -26.88
CA VAL A 133 13.87 4.61 -27.04
C VAL A 133 13.31 5.98 -27.42
N ASP A 134 13.77 7.06 -26.81
CA ASP A 134 13.33 8.42 -27.10
C ASP A 134 13.73 8.85 -28.51
N ALA A 135 14.96 8.55 -28.93
CA ALA A 135 15.41 8.79 -30.31
C ALA A 135 14.55 8.02 -31.33
N ARG A 136 14.26 6.73 -31.05
CA ARG A 136 13.43 5.90 -31.93
C ARG A 136 11.96 6.34 -31.95
N ARG A 137 11.44 6.89 -30.84
CA ARG A 137 10.08 7.42 -30.77
C ARG A 137 9.89 8.62 -31.71
N ALA A 138 10.87 9.51 -31.78
CA ALA A 138 10.84 10.67 -32.68
C ALA A 138 10.84 10.27 -34.17
N GLU A 139 11.60 9.22 -34.52
CA GLU A 139 11.55 8.64 -35.88
C GLU A 139 10.22 7.95 -36.16
N TRP A 140 9.71 7.19 -35.20
CA TRP A 140 8.44 6.47 -35.33
C TRP A 140 7.24 7.41 -35.47
N GLU A 141 7.25 8.57 -34.83
CA GLU A 141 6.21 9.58 -35.02
C GLU A 141 6.16 10.12 -36.45
N ARG A 142 7.33 10.31 -37.09
CA ARG A 142 7.41 10.66 -38.52
C ARG A 142 6.92 9.52 -39.41
N GLU A 143 7.38 8.30 -39.16
CA GLU A 143 6.94 7.10 -39.89
C GLU A 143 5.41 6.87 -39.75
N LYS A 144 4.86 7.17 -38.57
CA LYS A 144 3.41 7.11 -38.30
C LYS A 144 2.62 8.13 -39.13
N GLN A 145 3.12 9.35 -39.27
CA GLN A 145 2.47 10.36 -40.11
C GLN A 145 2.46 9.94 -41.58
N GLU A 146 3.59 9.44 -42.08
CA GLU A 146 3.71 8.90 -43.45
C GLU A 146 2.80 7.69 -43.66
N TYR A 147 2.73 6.78 -42.68
CA TYR A 147 1.82 5.64 -42.70
C TYR A 147 0.36 6.08 -42.76
N VAL A 148 -0.05 7.07 -41.96
CA VAL A 148 -1.43 7.59 -41.98
C VAL A 148 -1.76 8.18 -43.35
N ALA A 149 -0.86 8.96 -43.94
CA ALA A 149 -1.03 9.53 -45.27
C ALA A 149 -1.10 8.44 -46.37
N ALA A 150 -0.18 7.46 -46.33
CA ALA A 150 -0.16 6.33 -47.25
C ALA A 150 -1.43 5.46 -47.12
N LYS A 151 -1.90 5.23 -45.89
CA LYS A 151 -3.12 4.47 -45.62
C LYS A 151 -4.36 5.20 -46.13
N LEU A 152 -4.41 6.53 -46.03
CA LEU A 152 -5.50 7.35 -46.57
C LEU A 152 -5.55 7.28 -48.10
N LYS A 153 -4.39 7.36 -48.77
CA LYS A 153 -4.27 7.18 -50.23
C LYS A 153 -4.70 5.77 -50.64
N TRP A 154 -4.15 4.75 -50.00
CA TRP A 154 -4.52 3.35 -50.22
C TRP A 154 -6.03 3.09 -50.04
N ALA A 155 -6.65 3.66 -49.00
CA ALA A 155 -8.08 3.53 -48.77
C ALA A 155 -8.92 4.22 -49.87
N SER A 156 -8.43 5.34 -50.40
CA SER A 156 -9.08 6.08 -51.50
C SER A 156 -8.97 5.32 -52.82
N ASP A 157 -7.80 4.78 -53.13
CA ASP A 157 -7.55 4.00 -54.34
C ASP A 157 -8.32 2.67 -54.31
N LYS A 158 -8.35 2.01 -53.15
CA LYS A 158 -9.19 0.83 -52.91
C LYS A 158 -10.69 1.09 -53.16
N LYS A 159 -11.20 2.28 -52.82
CA LYS A 159 -12.59 2.66 -53.10
C LYS A 159 -12.83 2.88 -54.60
N LYS A 160 -11.90 3.50 -55.31
CA LYS A 160 -11.99 3.74 -56.77
C LYS A 160 -11.92 2.43 -57.56
N ASP A 161 -11.03 1.52 -57.19
CA ASP A 161 -10.83 0.26 -57.92
C ASP A 161 -11.89 -0.81 -57.58
N LYS A 162 -12.58 -0.67 -56.44
CA LYS A 162 -13.79 -1.46 -56.16
C LYS A 162 -14.87 -1.29 -57.25
N VAL A 163 -14.92 -0.12 -57.90
CA VAL A 163 -15.86 0.18 -58.99
C VAL A 163 -15.40 -0.45 -60.31
N LYS A 164 -14.10 -0.71 -60.49
CA LYS A 164 -13.49 -1.19 -61.75
C LYS A 164 -13.16 -2.69 -61.79
N GLY A 165 -13.37 -3.42 -60.68
CA GLY A 165 -13.15 -4.86 -60.61
C GLY A 165 -11.75 -5.22 -60.11
N ARG A 166 -11.69 -5.58 -58.82
CA ARG A 166 -10.56 -6.13 -58.04
C ARG A 166 -9.33 -5.20 -57.87
N PHE A 167 -9.16 -4.69 -56.65
CA PHE A 167 -8.00 -3.92 -56.20
C PHE A 167 -6.82 -4.83 -55.80
N THR A 168 -5.62 -4.55 -56.31
CA THR A 168 -4.38 -5.32 -56.08
C THR A 168 -3.32 -4.62 -55.21
N GLY A 169 -3.61 -3.43 -54.67
CA GLY A 169 -2.63 -2.66 -53.90
C GLY A 169 -2.32 -3.24 -52.52
N VAL A 170 -1.03 -3.38 -52.20
CA VAL A 170 -0.54 -3.85 -50.89
C VAL A 170 -0.80 -2.81 -49.81
N GLN A 171 -1.33 -3.25 -48.66
CA GLN A 171 -1.59 -2.36 -47.53
C GLN A 171 -0.26 -1.89 -46.90
N PRO A 172 -0.08 -0.58 -46.63
CA PRO A 172 1.08 -0.07 -45.90
C PRO A 172 1.22 -0.76 -44.53
N LYS A 173 2.46 -0.99 -44.09
CA LYS A 173 2.82 -1.52 -42.76
C LYS A 173 3.64 -0.47 -42.00
N LEU A 174 3.43 -0.36 -40.69
CA LEU A 174 4.17 0.53 -39.79
C LEU A 174 5.23 -0.28 -39.04
N GLY A 175 6.45 0.22 -38.92
CA GLY A 175 7.51 -0.40 -38.13
C GLY A 175 7.16 -0.53 -36.64
N THR A 176 7.74 -1.54 -35.98
CA THR A 176 7.62 -1.78 -34.55
C THR A 176 8.64 -0.97 -33.74
N LEU A 177 8.22 -0.44 -32.59
CA LEU A 177 9.13 0.13 -31.60
C LEU A 177 9.90 -1.00 -30.87
N PRO A 178 11.16 -0.76 -30.49
CA PRO A 178 11.92 -1.72 -29.69
C PRO A 178 11.24 -1.95 -28.32
N PRO A 179 11.24 -3.20 -27.82
CA PRO A 179 10.59 -3.53 -26.56
C PRO A 179 11.32 -2.87 -25.37
N ALA A 180 10.56 -2.52 -24.32
CA ALA A 180 11.12 -2.05 -23.06
C ALA A 180 11.96 -3.16 -22.41
N ILE A 181 13.14 -2.80 -21.89
CA ILE A 181 14.01 -3.76 -21.20
C ILE A 181 13.38 -4.12 -19.86
N PRO A 182 13.21 -5.41 -19.56
CA PRO A 182 12.67 -5.83 -18.27
C PRO A 182 13.62 -5.44 -17.14
N LYS A 183 13.05 -5.02 -16.00
CA LYS A 183 13.83 -4.79 -14.79
C LYS A 183 14.57 -6.08 -14.39
N PRO A 184 15.82 -6.01 -13.93
CA PRO A 184 16.50 -7.14 -13.33
C PRO A 184 15.62 -7.70 -12.21
N LYS A 185 15.39 -9.00 -12.24
CA LYS A 185 14.72 -9.68 -11.13
C LYS A 185 15.65 -9.58 -9.93
N VAL A 186 15.18 -8.91 -8.89
CA VAL A 186 15.79 -8.98 -7.55
C VAL A 186 15.52 -10.39 -7.06
N ASN A 187 16.56 -11.19 -6.83
CA ASN A 187 16.40 -12.48 -6.17
C ASN A 187 15.81 -12.20 -4.79
N ALA A 188 14.62 -12.75 -4.53
CA ALA A 188 13.78 -12.50 -3.36
C ALA A 188 14.32 -13.14 -2.07
N GLU A 189 15.64 -13.35 -1.96
CA GLU A 189 16.27 -14.03 -0.83
C GLU A 189 16.82 -13.07 0.23
N VAL A 190 16.70 -11.75 0.03
CA VAL A 190 16.94 -10.80 1.11
C VAL A 190 15.59 -10.48 1.74
N PRO A 191 15.28 -10.99 2.94
CA PRO A 191 14.04 -10.63 3.62
C PRO A 191 14.04 -9.12 3.81
N GLU A 192 13.04 -8.45 3.24
CA GLU A 192 12.68 -7.10 3.61
C GLU A 192 12.19 -7.14 5.07
N SER A 193 13.13 -7.11 6.00
CA SER A 193 12.85 -6.66 7.36
C SER A 193 12.64 -5.16 7.30
N SER A 194 11.41 -4.80 6.92
CA SER A 194 10.76 -3.56 7.28
C SER A 194 10.82 -3.41 8.80
N GLY A 195 11.46 -2.34 9.27
CA GLY A 195 11.54 -1.99 10.69
C GLY A 195 12.91 -1.51 11.12
N SER A 196 13.31 -0.32 10.67
CA SER A 196 14.46 0.42 11.21
C SER A 196 13.99 1.84 11.57
N ASP A 197 13.25 1.97 12.67
CA ASP A 197 13.31 3.17 13.51
C ASP A 197 14.58 3.01 14.36
N ASP A 198 15.72 3.38 13.80
CA ASP A 198 16.90 3.76 14.57
C ASP A 198 16.91 5.30 14.56
N GLU A 199 16.11 5.89 15.44
CA GLU A 199 16.37 7.25 15.93
C GLU A 199 17.65 7.18 16.76
N ALA A 200 18.69 7.82 16.26
CA ALA A 200 19.92 8.07 16.97
C ALA A 200 19.62 9.06 18.10
N ASP A 201 19.71 8.58 19.34
CA ASP A 201 19.72 9.44 20.53
C ASP A 201 21.19 9.67 20.87
N ASP A 202 21.75 10.75 20.33
CA ASP A 202 22.92 11.42 20.87
C ASP A 202 22.43 12.39 21.96
N GLU A 203 22.98 12.19 23.18
CA GLU A 203 22.90 12.98 24.44
C GLU A 203 21.66 12.88 25.35
#